data_AF-A0A401NLX3-F1
#
_entry.id   AF-A0A401NLX3-F1
#
_cell.length_a   1.000
_cell.length_b   1.000
_cell.length_c   1.000
_cell.angle_alpha   90.00
_cell.angle_beta   90.00
_cell.angle_gamma   90.00
#
_symmetry.space_group_name_H-M   'P 1'
#
loop_
_entity.id
_entity.type
_entity.pdbx_description
1 polymer ?
#
loop_
_entity_poly.entity_id
_entity_poly.type
_entity_poly.pdbx_seq_one_letter_code
_entity_poly.pdbx_strand_id
1 'polypeptide(L)'
;MAAAAARGSNMRKAGGFIGLVKDAFQPHPHPHQPAGVVDKRAVEKCWKLMDKVVRLCQNPKVGLKNSPPYILDLLPDTYQHLRLILTRYEGKMEVLGENEYFRVFMENLLKKTKQTISLFKEGKEKMYEETSQPRRHLTKLSLIFSHMLAELKAIFQNGVFQGDTFRITKADAADFWRKAFGEKTIVHWKVFRQALHDVHPITSGLEAMALKSTIDLTCNDFISVFEFDIFTRLFQDVFNMVVEVPRWTNAKMEIATTEPLNPIKQDVKKGNMRYVANVFPHKGYIWNYGALPQTWEDPGHLDESTKCRGDNDPIDVCEIGTKVLLPLLMFGECI
;
A
#
# COMPACT_ATOMS: atom_id res chain seq x y z
N MET A 1 -23.79 75.87 15.95
CA MET A 1 -23.38 74.86 16.95
C MET A 1 -22.74 73.69 16.22
N ALA A 2 -21.53 73.32 16.64
CA ALA A 2 -20.69 72.32 16.00
C ALA A 2 -21.21 70.88 16.14
N ALA A 3 -20.72 70.05 15.22
CA ALA A 3 -21.07 68.67 14.93
C ALA A 3 -20.81 67.65 16.06
N ALA A 4 -21.57 66.55 16.05
CA ALA A 4 -21.06 65.20 16.32
C ALA A 4 -22.06 64.14 15.81
N ALA A 5 -21.57 63.25 14.94
CA ALA A 5 -22.27 62.07 14.45
C ALA A 5 -22.26 60.95 15.49
N ALA A 6 -23.38 60.24 15.66
CA ALA A 6 -23.50 59.09 16.54
C ALA A 6 -24.10 57.86 15.84
N ARG A 7 -23.24 56.82 15.74
CA ARG A 7 -23.48 55.39 16.00
C ARG A 7 -24.69 54.71 15.35
N GLY A 8 -24.43 54.04 14.23
CA GLY A 8 -25.17 52.85 13.80
C GLY A 8 -24.60 51.58 14.46
N SER A 9 -25.50 50.82 15.09
CA SER A 9 -25.31 49.49 15.63
C SER A 9 -25.04 48.46 14.53
N ASN A 10 -24.18 47.46 14.79
CA ASN A 10 -24.42 46.17 14.18
C ASN A 10 -23.93 44.98 15.03
N MET A 11 -24.84 44.03 15.14
CA MET A 11 -24.80 42.85 15.98
C MET A 11 -23.99 41.74 15.30
N ARG A 12 -23.37 40.90 16.12
CA ARG A 12 -22.59 39.71 15.76
C ARG A 12 -23.36 38.75 14.85
N LYS A 13 -22.67 38.15 13.85
CA LYS A 13 -22.92 36.76 13.41
C LYS A 13 -21.61 36.05 13.12
N ALA A 14 -21.54 34.82 13.61
CA ALA A 14 -20.38 33.94 13.66
C ALA A 14 -20.12 33.21 12.32
N GLY A 15 -19.01 32.48 12.27
CA GLY A 15 -18.36 31.91 11.10
C GLY A 15 -19.17 30.95 10.22
N GLY A 16 -18.65 30.74 9.02
CA GLY A 16 -19.12 29.74 8.06
C GLY A 16 -18.19 29.63 6.85
N PHE A 17 -17.29 28.64 6.87
CA PHE A 17 -16.97 27.69 5.79
C PHE A 17 -16.90 28.12 4.29
N ILE A 18 -16.60 29.38 3.94
CA ILE A 18 -16.45 29.80 2.54
C ILE A 18 -15.06 30.40 2.31
N GLY A 19 -14.04 29.54 2.41
CA GLY A 19 -12.65 29.90 2.10
C GLY A 19 -11.83 28.76 1.50
N LEU A 20 -12.41 27.57 1.30
CA LEU A 20 -11.67 26.35 0.95
C LEU A 20 -12.03 25.77 -0.43
N VAL A 21 -12.61 26.56 -1.34
CA VAL A 21 -13.07 26.04 -2.66
C VAL A 21 -12.75 26.99 -3.83
N LYS A 22 -11.78 27.89 -3.68
CA LYS A 22 -11.45 28.84 -4.77
C LYS A 22 -10.21 28.49 -5.60
N ASP A 23 -9.45 27.46 -5.23
CA ASP A 23 -8.27 26.98 -5.98
C ASP A 23 -8.57 25.77 -6.88
N ALA A 24 -9.83 25.32 -6.98
CA ALA A 24 -10.18 24.06 -7.65
C ALA A 24 -10.44 24.15 -9.17
N PHE A 25 -10.45 25.35 -9.78
CA PHE A 25 -10.76 25.50 -11.20
C PHE A 25 -9.97 26.64 -11.85
N GLN A 26 -8.73 26.35 -12.25
CA GLN A 26 -8.08 27.03 -13.38
C GLN A 26 -7.40 25.99 -14.28
N PRO A 27 -7.72 25.94 -15.59
CA PRO A 27 -7.03 25.06 -16.52
C PRO A 27 -5.96 25.86 -17.25
N HIS A 28 -4.69 25.84 -16.83
CA HIS A 28 -3.57 26.25 -17.68
C HIS A 28 -2.45 25.18 -17.68
N PRO A 29 -1.96 24.76 -18.86
CA PRO A 29 -0.97 23.71 -18.99
C PRO A 29 0.44 24.30 -18.87
N HIS A 30 1.27 23.73 -18.00
CA HIS A 30 2.71 23.74 -18.19
C HIS A 30 3.13 22.34 -18.63
N PRO A 31 3.89 22.18 -19.73
CA PRO A 31 4.52 20.92 -20.01
C PRO A 31 5.46 20.59 -18.85
N HIS A 32 5.22 19.45 -18.19
CA HIS A 32 6.12 18.92 -17.19
C HIS A 32 7.50 18.76 -17.83
N GLN A 33 8.48 19.55 -17.38
CA GLN A 33 9.87 19.34 -17.76
C GLN A 33 10.29 17.96 -17.24
N PRO A 34 10.89 17.10 -18.07
CA PRO A 34 11.47 15.86 -17.59
C PRO A 34 12.50 16.18 -16.52
N ALA A 35 12.54 15.40 -15.44
CA ALA A 35 13.53 15.53 -14.38
C ALA A 35 14.93 15.70 -15.00
N GLY A 36 15.68 16.72 -14.60
CA GLY A 36 17.00 17.02 -15.18
C GLY A 36 17.98 15.85 -15.00
N VAL A 37 18.97 15.77 -15.88
CA VAL A 37 20.07 14.78 -15.77
C VAL A 37 20.72 14.90 -14.39
N VAL A 38 20.91 13.76 -13.69
CA VAL A 38 21.57 13.74 -12.39
C VAL A 38 23.09 13.70 -12.60
N ASP A 39 23.76 14.78 -12.22
CA ASP A 39 25.22 14.86 -12.20
C ASP A 39 25.81 14.59 -10.80
N LYS A 40 27.14 14.43 -10.71
CA LYS A 40 27.84 14.24 -9.42
C LYS A 40 27.54 15.37 -8.43
N ARG A 41 27.38 16.61 -8.92
CA ARG A 41 27.10 17.79 -8.09
C ARG A 41 25.74 17.71 -7.42
N ALA A 42 24.72 17.22 -8.11
CA ALA A 42 23.38 16.99 -7.56
C ALA A 42 23.42 15.97 -6.41
N VAL A 43 24.21 14.90 -6.57
CA VAL A 43 24.38 13.87 -5.53
C VAL A 43 25.10 14.44 -4.29
N GLU A 44 26.19 15.18 -4.48
CA GLU A 44 26.91 15.85 -3.39
C GLU A 44 26.03 16.84 -2.62
N LYS A 45 25.18 17.60 -3.34
CA LYS A 45 24.20 18.49 -2.72
C LYS A 45 23.21 17.70 -1.86
N CYS A 46 22.79 16.53 -2.32
CA CYS A 46 21.90 15.66 -1.58
C CYS A 46 22.56 15.14 -0.30
N TRP A 47 23.83 14.74 -0.36
CA TRP A 47 24.60 14.32 0.81
C TRP A 47 24.66 15.40 1.89
N LYS A 48 24.94 16.66 1.51
CA LYS A 48 24.96 17.80 2.45
C LYS A 48 23.61 18.02 3.14
N LEU A 49 22.50 17.81 2.41
CA LEU A 49 21.16 17.95 2.99
C LEU A 49 20.82 16.80 3.93
N MET A 50 21.17 15.56 3.58
CA MET A 50 20.99 14.40 4.47
C MET A 50 21.79 14.56 5.76
N ASP A 51 23.05 14.96 5.67
CA ASP A 51 23.90 15.22 6.84
C ASP A 51 23.28 16.30 7.75
N LYS A 52 22.73 17.37 7.16
CA LYS A 52 22.00 18.39 7.91
C LYS A 52 20.77 17.82 8.63
N VAL A 53 20.00 16.93 8.00
CA VAL A 53 18.86 16.26 8.64
C VAL A 53 19.33 15.38 9.80
N VAL A 54 20.39 14.59 9.61
CA VAL A 54 20.98 13.75 10.67
C VAL A 54 21.35 14.61 11.88
N ARG A 55 22.07 15.72 11.68
CA ARG A 55 22.45 16.63 12.79
C ARG A 55 21.24 17.22 13.52
N LEU A 56 20.16 17.56 12.80
CA LEU A 56 18.92 18.04 13.43
C LEU A 56 18.25 16.95 14.27
N CYS A 57 18.22 15.72 13.77
CA CYS A 57 17.66 14.55 14.44
C CYS A 57 18.50 14.05 15.62
N GLN A 58 19.82 14.33 15.65
CA GLN A 58 20.72 14.01 16.75
C GLN A 58 20.53 14.90 17.99
N ASN A 59 19.75 15.99 17.89
CA ASN A 59 19.48 16.83 19.05
C ASN A 59 18.79 16.01 20.16
N PRO A 60 19.38 15.89 21.37
CA PRO A 60 18.84 15.05 22.45
C PRO A 60 17.41 15.40 22.84
N LYS A 61 17.00 16.67 22.69
CA LYS A 61 15.62 17.11 22.97
C LYS A 61 14.58 16.51 22.03
N VAL A 62 15.00 16.06 20.85
CA VAL A 62 14.11 15.30 19.97
C VAL A 62 13.81 13.96 20.63
N GLY A 63 14.78 13.28 21.25
CA GLY A 63 14.50 12.02 21.94
C GLY A 63 13.97 10.94 20.99
N LEU A 64 14.67 10.72 19.88
CA LEU A 64 14.36 9.63 18.95
C LEU A 64 14.69 8.29 19.60
N LYS A 65 13.71 7.37 19.60
CA LYS A 65 13.90 5.99 20.05
C LYS A 65 14.55 5.18 18.95
N ASN A 66 15.48 4.29 19.31
CA ASN A 66 16.12 3.38 18.37
C ASN A 66 15.15 2.23 18.03
N SER A 67 14.20 2.51 17.14
CA SER A 67 13.20 1.59 16.66
C SER A 67 12.87 1.90 15.20
N PRO A 68 12.72 0.90 14.32
CA PRO A 68 12.32 1.13 12.94
C PRO A 68 10.98 1.89 12.85
N PRO A 69 10.85 2.88 11.94
CA PRO A 69 11.87 3.44 11.06
C PRO A 69 12.78 4.45 11.78
N TYR A 70 14.08 4.15 11.91
CA TYR A 70 15.04 4.99 12.64
C TYR A 70 15.88 5.84 11.69
N ILE A 71 15.51 7.12 11.55
CA ILE A 71 16.09 8.04 10.54
C ILE A 71 17.61 8.22 10.66
N LEU A 72 18.16 8.06 11.86
CA LEU A 72 19.59 8.20 12.12
C LEU A 72 20.43 7.04 11.55
N ASP A 73 19.80 5.89 11.26
CA ASP A 73 20.44 4.78 10.52
C ASP A 73 20.05 4.82 9.03
N LEU A 74 18.80 5.18 8.73
CA LEU A 74 18.27 5.18 7.36
C LEU A 74 19.03 6.13 6.42
N LEU A 75 19.35 7.35 6.87
CA LEU A 75 20.05 8.33 6.02
C LEU A 75 21.51 7.94 5.77
N PRO A 76 22.31 7.50 6.76
CA PRO A 76 23.62 6.90 6.51
C PRO A 76 23.56 5.68 5.60
N ASP A 77 22.60 4.78 5.78
CA ASP A 77 22.46 3.61 4.90
C ASP A 77 22.12 3.99 3.47
N THR A 78 21.25 4.99 3.28
CA THR A 78 20.93 5.56 1.97
C THR A 78 22.18 6.16 1.33
N TYR A 79 22.99 6.89 2.10
CA TYR A 79 24.27 7.41 1.63
C TYR A 79 25.22 6.30 1.18
N GLN A 80 25.39 5.23 1.97
CA GLN A 80 26.29 4.13 1.62
C GLN A 80 25.81 3.40 0.36
N HIS A 81 24.51 3.20 0.20
CA HIS A 81 23.96 2.55 -0.99
C HIS A 81 24.10 3.42 -2.24
N LEU A 82 23.86 4.72 -2.14
CA LEU A 82 24.14 5.67 -3.23
C LEU A 82 25.62 5.69 -3.61
N ARG A 83 26.52 5.65 -2.62
CA ARG A 83 27.97 5.56 -2.87
C ARG A 83 28.33 4.27 -3.60
N LEU A 84 27.74 3.14 -3.21
CA LEU A 84 27.92 1.86 -3.90
C LEU A 84 27.47 1.96 -5.37
N ILE A 85 26.31 2.56 -5.64
CA ILE A 85 25.83 2.81 -7.00
C ILE A 85 26.86 3.66 -7.77
N LEU A 86 27.26 4.81 -7.24
CA LEU A 86 28.23 5.68 -7.94
C LEU A 86 29.54 4.97 -8.27
N THR A 87 30.05 4.12 -7.37
CA THR A 87 31.25 3.31 -7.62
C THR A 87 31.04 2.32 -8.78
N ARG A 88 29.86 1.68 -8.86
CA ARG A 88 29.54 0.74 -9.96
C ARG A 88 29.41 1.43 -11.32
N TYR A 89 29.06 2.72 -11.32
CA TYR A 89 28.90 3.54 -12.52
C TYR A 89 30.06 4.51 -12.75
N GLU A 90 31.21 4.29 -12.11
CA GLU A 90 32.41 5.08 -12.36
C GLU A 90 32.82 4.98 -13.84
N GLY A 91 33.08 6.13 -14.48
CA GLY A 91 33.30 6.22 -15.92
C GLY A 91 32.05 6.08 -16.81
N LYS A 92 30.86 5.81 -16.23
CA LYS A 92 29.58 5.65 -16.95
C LYS A 92 28.46 6.49 -16.32
N MET A 93 28.81 7.66 -15.78
CA MET A 93 27.86 8.53 -15.08
C MET A 93 26.74 9.05 -15.99
N GLU A 94 26.97 9.17 -17.29
CA GLU A 94 25.94 9.58 -18.26
C GLU A 94 24.78 8.58 -18.28
N VAL A 95 25.09 7.27 -18.32
CA VAL A 95 24.07 6.19 -18.27
C VAL A 95 23.26 6.25 -16.98
N LEU A 96 23.93 6.44 -15.83
CA LEU A 96 23.24 6.55 -14.55
C LEU A 96 22.40 7.84 -14.45
N GLY A 97 22.94 8.95 -14.95
CA GLY A 97 22.30 10.26 -14.91
C GLY A 97 21.06 10.37 -15.80
N GLU A 98 20.99 9.57 -16.87
CA GLU A 98 19.84 9.49 -17.77
C GLU A 98 18.78 8.48 -17.31
N ASN A 99 19.14 7.50 -16.48
CA ASN A 99 18.22 6.50 -15.94
C ASN A 99 16.98 7.15 -15.30
N GLU A 100 15.80 6.85 -15.84
CA GLU A 100 14.54 7.49 -15.46
C GLU A 100 14.23 7.34 -13.96
N TYR A 101 14.35 6.12 -13.43
CA TYR A 101 14.12 5.85 -12.02
C TYR A 101 15.11 6.61 -11.13
N PHE A 102 16.41 6.59 -11.45
CA PHE A 102 17.42 7.28 -10.63
C PHE A 102 17.21 8.79 -10.59
N ARG A 103 16.80 9.41 -11.70
CA ARG A 103 16.45 10.84 -11.74
C ARG A 103 15.29 11.16 -10.79
N VAL A 104 14.19 10.41 -10.89
CA VAL A 104 13.01 10.59 -10.02
C VAL A 104 13.36 10.35 -8.56
N PHE A 105 14.13 9.31 -8.26
CA PHE A 105 14.58 9.00 -6.90
C PHE A 105 15.40 10.16 -6.29
N MET A 106 16.39 10.67 -7.03
CA MET A 106 17.28 11.74 -6.55
C MET A 106 16.53 13.06 -6.36
N GLU A 107 15.60 13.39 -7.26
CA GLU A 107 14.73 14.55 -7.10
C GLU A 107 13.86 14.41 -5.84
N ASN A 108 13.26 13.23 -5.63
CA ASN A 108 12.44 12.96 -4.46
C ASN A 108 13.26 13.05 -3.15
N LEU A 109 14.46 12.46 -3.13
CA LEU A 109 15.35 12.50 -1.96
C LEU A 109 15.74 13.94 -1.60
N LEU A 110 16.06 14.77 -2.61
CA LEU A 110 16.31 16.20 -2.41
C LEU A 110 15.07 16.93 -1.88
N LYS A 111 13.87 16.61 -2.36
CA LYS A 111 12.60 17.21 -1.90
C LYS A 111 12.30 16.83 -0.45
N LYS A 112 12.39 15.54 -0.09
CA LYS A 112 12.08 15.02 1.26
C LYS A 112 13.10 15.49 2.31
N THR A 113 14.38 15.57 1.96
CA THR A 113 15.40 16.15 2.87
C THR A 113 15.15 17.64 3.13
N LYS A 114 14.84 18.44 2.10
CA LYS A 114 14.47 19.86 2.27
C LYS A 114 13.20 20.02 3.11
N GLN A 115 12.18 19.21 2.84
CA GLN A 115 10.93 19.21 3.60
C GLN A 115 11.19 18.92 5.09
N THR A 116 12.05 17.95 5.40
CA THR A 116 12.44 17.63 6.78
C THR A 116 13.15 18.82 7.43
N ILE A 117 14.08 19.47 6.73
CA ILE A 117 14.77 20.67 7.25
C ILE A 117 13.77 21.82 7.52
N SER A 118 12.85 22.07 6.60
CA SER A 118 11.79 23.08 6.78
C SER A 118 10.88 22.75 7.96
N LEU A 119 10.54 21.47 8.16
CA LEU A 119 9.74 21.01 9.30
C LEU A 119 10.40 21.37 10.64
N PHE A 120 11.71 21.18 10.79
CA PHE A 120 12.43 21.61 12.00
C PHE A 120 12.43 23.13 12.16
N LYS A 121 12.60 23.89 11.07
CA LYS A 121 12.60 25.35 11.09
C LYS A 121 11.25 25.94 11.50
N GLU A 122 10.16 25.36 11.01
CA GLU A 122 8.78 25.81 11.26
C GLU A 122 8.24 25.27 12.59
N GLY A 123 8.54 24.01 12.91
CA GLY A 123 8.08 23.34 14.13
C GLY A 123 8.72 23.90 15.40
N LYS A 124 9.98 24.37 15.34
CA LYS A 124 10.73 24.93 16.48
C LYS A 124 10.59 24.04 17.73
N GLU A 125 10.18 24.59 18.86
CA GLU A 125 10.02 23.87 20.14
C GLU A 125 9.03 22.70 20.06
N LYS A 126 8.01 22.79 19.18
CA LYS A 126 7.03 21.69 19.02
C LYS A 126 7.68 20.41 18.50
N MET A 127 8.88 20.47 17.89
CA MET A 127 9.61 19.26 17.48
C MET A 127 10.01 18.36 18.66
N TYR A 128 10.10 18.94 19.86
CA TYR A 128 10.51 18.25 21.09
C TYR A 128 9.31 17.69 21.88
N GLU A 129 8.09 18.08 21.52
CA GLU A 129 6.85 17.54 22.08
C GLU A 129 6.45 16.26 21.33
N GLU A 130 6.53 15.09 21.98
CA GLU A 130 6.33 13.77 21.33
C GLU A 130 4.97 13.62 20.62
N THR A 131 3.92 14.24 21.17
CA THR A 131 2.54 14.13 20.67
C THR A 131 2.19 15.19 19.62
N SER A 132 3.07 16.15 19.35
CA SER A 132 2.80 17.30 18.48
C SER A 132 2.66 16.92 17.01
N GLN A 133 1.96 17.77 16.24
CA GLN A 133 1.81 17.57 14.79
C GLN A 133 3.16 17.56 14.04
N PRO A 134 4.09 18.50 14.26
CA PRO A 134 5.40 18.45 13.63
C PRO A 134 6.18 17.16 13.94
N ARG A 135 6.05 16.65 15.17
CA ARG A 135 6.71 15.40 15.55
C ARG A 135 6.11 14.17 14.86
N ARG A 136 4.77 14.09 14.74
CA ARG A 136 4.10 13.05 13.93
C ARG A 136 4.51 13.13 12.45
N HIS A 137 4.65 14.34 11.91
CA HIS A 137 5.12 14.54 10.54
C HIS A 137 6.58 14.06 10.37
N LEU A 138 7.46 14.26 11.35
CA LEU A 138 8.80 13.70 11.33
C LEU A 138 8.76 12.17 11.29
N THR A 139 7.92 11.52 12.11
CA THR A 139 7.73 10.06 12.07
C THR A 139 7.27 9.59 10.69
N LYS A 140 6.32 10.28 10.06
CA LYS A 140 5.88 9.99 8.69
C LYS A 140 7.03 10.12 7.68
N LEU A 141 7.86 11.17 7.80
CA LEU A 141 9.04 11.35 6.94
C LEU A 141 10.08 10.24 7.15
N SER A 142 10.32 9.80 8.39
CA SER A 142 11.18 8.65 8.67
C SER A 142 10.68 7.38 7.98
N LEU A 143 9.37 7.14 7.99
CA LEU A 143 8.77 6.01 7.28
C LEU A 143 8.95 6.13 5.76
N ILE A 144 8.77 7.32 5.20
CA ILE A 144 9.02 7.58 3.76
C ILE A 144 10.49 7.31 3.42
N PHE A 145 11.46 7.78 4.21
CA PHE A 145 12.88 7.47 3.97
C PHE A 145 13.16 5.97 4.05
N SER A 146 12.49 5.25 4.94
CA SER A 146 12.57 3.79 5.02
C SER A 146 12.09 3.12 3.73
N HIS A 147 10.93 3.53 3.20
CA HIS A 147 10.41 3.00 1.93
C HIS A 147 11.31 3.36 0.75
N MET A 148 11.79 4.60 0.68
CA MET A 148 12.74 5.03 -0.35
C MET A 148 14.03 4.19 -0.34
N LEU A 149 14.59 3.91 0.83
CA LEU A 149 15.79 3.08 0.93
C LEU A 149 15.52 1.63 0.51
N ALA A 150 14.39 1.06 0.94
CA ALA A 150 14.00 -0.29 0.56
C ALA A 150 13.83 -0.42 -0.96
N GLU A 151 13.14 0.54 -1.56
CA GLU A 151 12.95 0.63 -3.02
C GLU A 151 14.30 0.76 -3.74
N LEU A 152 15.16 1.70 -3.32
CA LEU A 152 16.48 1.89 -3.93
C LEU A 152 17.32 0.61 -3.89
N LYS A 153 17.31 -0.12 -2.77
CA LYS A 153 18.02 -1.39 -2.62
C LYS A 153 17.45 -2.49 -3.54
N ALA A 154 16.13 -2.50 -3.74
CA ALA A 154 15.46 -3.48 -4.58
C ALA A 154 15.70 -3.23 -6.08
N ILE A 155 15.70 -1.96 -6.50
CA ILE A 155 15.95 -1.55 -7.89
C ILE A 155 17.45 -1.55 -8.23
N PHE A 156 18.32 -1.15 -7.29
CA PHE A 156 19.77 -1.20 -7.45
C PHE A 156 20.40 -2.29 -6.60
N GLN A 157 20.32 -3.53 -7.06
CA GLN A 157 20.89 -4.69 -6.37
C GLN A 157 22.42 -4.67 -6.49
N ASN A 158 23.12 -4.69 -5.35
CA ASN A 158 24.57 -4.55 -5.28
C ASN A 158 25.13 -3.31 -6.02
N GLY A 159 24.32 -2.25 -6.12
CA GLY A 159 24.65 -1.00 -6.78
C GLY A 159 24.45 -1.00 -8.30
N VAL A 160 23.94 -2.08 -8.89
CA VAL A 160 23.67 -2.19 -10.33
C VAL A 160 22.17 -2.11 -10.56
N PHE A 161 21.76 -1.39 -11.60
CA PHE A 161 20.35 -1.23 -11.93
C PHE A 161 19.78 -2.57 -12.41
N GLN A 162 18.64 -2.96 -11.83
CA GLN A 162 17.88 -4.19 -12.10
C GLN A 162 16.37 -3.88 -12.10
N GLY A 163 16.01 -2.64 -12.45
CA GLY A 163 14.61 -2.19 -12.44
C GLY A 163 13.80 -2.70 -13.64
N ASP A 164 14.47 -2.99 -14.75
CA ASP A 164 13.94 -3.60 -15.97
C ASP A 164 13.70 -5.11 -15.83
N THR A 165 14.48 -5.77 -14.98
CA THR A 165 14.37 -7.20 -14.65
C THR A 165 13.66 -7.46 -13.32
N PHE A 166 13.04 -6.43 -12.73
CA PHE A 166 12.38 -6.56 -11.43
C PHE A 166 11.24 -7.59 -11.49
N ARG A 167 11.27 -8.55 -10.55
CA ARG A 167 10.27 -9.62 -10.49
C ARG A 167 9.13 -9.26 -9.54
N ILE A 168 7.98 -8.90 -10.09
CA ILE A 168 6.73 -8.84 -9.34
C ILE A 168 6.37 -10.25 -8.84
N THR A 169 5.93 -10.34 -7.59
CA THR A 169 5.73 -11.58 -6.84
C THR A 169 4.51 -12.34 -7.32
N LYS A 170 3.42 -11.64 -7.65
CA LYS A 170 2.15 -12.23 -8.08
C LYS A 170 2.10 -12.25 -9.61
N ALA A 171 1.76 -13.41 -10.19
CA ALA A 171 1.79 -13.61 -11.65
C ALA A 171 0.83 -12.65 -12.39
N ASP A 172 -0.42 -12.55 -11.94
CA ASP A 172 -1.42 -11.70 -12.58
C ASP A 172 -1.04 -10.21 -12.51
N ALA A 173 -0.47 -9.78 -11.38
CA ALA A 173 0.07 -8.43 -11.22
C ALA A 173 1.27 -8.18 -12.15
N ALA A 174 2.18 -9.16 -12.27
CA ALA A 174 3.31 -9.09 -13.19
C ALA A 174 2.85 -8.98 -14.66
N ASP A 175 1.79 -9.70 -15.02
CA ASP A 175 1.20 -9.69 -16.35
C ASP A 175 0.52 -8.36 -16.66
N PHE A 176 -0.22 -7.80 -15.70
CA PHE A 176 -0.77 -6.45 -15.79
C PHE A 176 0.33 -5.41 -16.05
N TRP A 177 1.37 -5.39 -15.21
CA TRP A 177 2.44 -4.40 -15.33
C TRP A 177 3.15 -4.50 -16.68
N ARG A 178 3.48 -5.73 -17.11
CA ARG A 178 4.14 -5.99 -18.39
C ARG A 178 3.27 -5.56 -19.57
N LYS A 179 1.96 -5.83 -19.54
CA LYS A 179 1.03 -5.44 -20.59
C LYS A 179 0.84 -3.91 -20.67
N ALA A 180 0.76 -3.24 -19.53
CA ALA A 180 0.49 -1.80 -19.45
C ALA A 180 1.74 -0.93 -19.66
N PHE A 181 2.88 -1.36 -19.14
CA PHE A 181 4.09 -0.51 -19.02
C PHE A 181 5.37 -1.18 -19.54
N GLY A 182 5.32 -2.44 -19.98
CA GLY A 182 6.50 -3.19 -20.44
C GLY A 182 7.51 -3.39 -19.31
N GLU A 183 8.76 -3.04 -19.58
CA GLU A 183 9.89 -3.14 -18.63
C GLU A 183 10.14 -1.83 -17.86
N LYS A 184 9.19 -0.89 -17.88
CA LYS A 184 9.33 0.36 -17.14
C LYS A 184 9.41 0.07 -15.64
N THR A 185 10.40 0.68 -14.99
CA THR A 185 10.59 0.58 -13.54
C THR A 185 9.69 1.54 -12.77
N ILE A 186 9.31 2.67 -13.38
CA ILE A 186 8.52 3.72 -12.73
C ILE A 186 7.62 4.41 -13.74
N VAL A 187 6.42 4.78 -13.31
CA VAL A 187 5.43 5.50 -14.13
C VAL A 187 4.76 6.60 -13.32
N HIS A 188 4.38 7.69 -13.98
CA HIS A 188 3.67 8.77 -13.31
C HIS A 188 2.27 8.30 -12.86
N TRP A 189 1.80 8.74 -11.68
CA TRP A 189 0.51 8.34 -11.10
C TRP A 189 -0.66 8.44 -12.10
N LYS A 190 -0.71 9.52 -12.88
CA LYS A 190 -1.77 9.73 -13.89
C LYS A 190 -1.82 8.60 -14.93
N VAL A 191 -0.65 8.13 -15.37
CA VAL A 191 -0.52 7.05 -16.35
C VAL A 191 -0.88 5.71 -15.70
N PHE A 192 -0.36 5.47 -14.49
CA PHE A 192 -0.68 4.27 -13.71
C PHE A 192 -2.19 4.14 -13.47
N ARG A 193 -2.83 5.20 -12.97
CA ARG A 193 -4.26 5.25 -12.70
C ARG A 193 -5.10 4.93 -13.94
N GLN A 194 -4.74 5.48 -15.10
CA GLN A 194 -5.48 5.23 -16.33
C GLN A 194 -5.42 3.76 -16.73
N ALA A 195 -4.21 3.17 -16.74
CA ALA A 195 -4.05 1.76 -17.08
C ALA A 195 -4.72 0.83 -16.06
N LEU A 196 -4.69 1.18 -14.77
CA LEU A 196 -5.36 0.40 -13.73
C LEU A 196 -6.89 0.47 -13.87
N HIS A 197 -7.44 1.64 -14.21
CA HIS A 197 -8.89 1.83 -14.39
C HIS A 197 -9.47 0.90 -15.48
N ASP A 198 -8.69 0.60 -16.52
CA ASP A 198 -9.12 -0.25 -17.63
C ASP A 198 -9.33 -1.73 -17.21
N VAL A 199 -8.76 -2.15 -16.07
CA VAL A 199 -8.90 -3.52 -15.52
C VAL A 199 -9.63 -3.55 -14.17
N HIS A 200 -9.47 -2.50 -13.37
CA HIS A 200 -10.09 -2.31 -12.05
C HIS A 200 -10.72 -0.91 -12.00
N PRO A 201 -12.02 -0.78 -12.33
CA PRO A 201 -12.67 0.50 -12.44
C PRO A 201 -12.60 1.32 -11.14
N ILE A 202 -11.99 2.49 -11.24
CA ILE A 202 -11.95 3.50 -10.16
C ILE A 202 -13.15 4.45 -10.33
N THR A 203 -14.07 4.43 -9.38
CA THR A 203 -15.40 5.05 -9.47
C THR A 203 -15.42 6.55 -9.15
N SER A 204 -14.44 7.04 -8.38
CA SER A 204 -14.42 8.46 -7.96
C SER A 204 -13.02 9.06 -7.80
N GLY A 205 -12.96 10.39 -7.78
CA GLY A 205 -11.72 11.13 -7.51
C GLY A 205 -11.20 10.93 -6.08
N LEU A 206 -12.10 10.78 -5.09
CA LEU A 206 -11.72 10.52 -3.70
C LEU A 206 -11.11 9.12 -3.54
N GLU A 207 -11.70 8.13 -4.20
CA GLU A 207 -11.15 6.78 -4.27
C GLU A 207 -9.76 6.77 -4.91
N ALA A 208 -9.59 7.48 -6.03
CA ALA A 208 -8.28 7.62 -6.68
C ALA A 208 -7.23 8.24 -5.74
N MET A 209 -7.60 9.24 -4.93
CA MET A 209 -6.69 9.87 -3.97
C MET A 209 -6.34 8.93 -2.81
N ALA A 210 -7.31 8.17 -2.29
CA ALA A 210 -7.08 7.17 -1.26
C ALA A 210 -6.15 6.06 -1.77
N LEU A 211 -6.41 5.55 -2.98
CA LEU A 211 -5.58 4.56 -3.65
C LEU A 211 -4.15 5.08 -3.84
N LYS A 212 -4.00 6.30 -4.36
CA LYS A 212 -2.68 6.93 -4.50
C LYS A 212 -1.95 6.97 -3.17
N SER A 213 -2.59 7.46 -2.11
CA SER A 213 -1.97 7.57 -0.78
C SER A 213 -1.58 6.22 -0.17
N THR A 214 -2.14 5.12 -0.69
CA THR A 214 -1.85 3.75 -0.26
C THR A 214 -0.70 3.13 -1.05
N ILE A 215 -0.62 3.37 -2.36
CA ILE A 215 0.42 2.79 -3.25
C ILE A 215 1.70 3.64 -3.26
N ASP A 216 1.58 4.97 -3.31
CA ASP A 216 2.70 5.92 -3.40
C ASP A 216 3.41 6.07 -2.03
N LEU A 217 4.12 5.01 -1.62
CA LEU A 217 4.82 4.90 -0.35
C LEU A 217 5.95 5.92 -0.23
N THR A 218 6.60 6.26 -1.35
CA THR A 218 7.68 7.26 -1.41
C THR A 218 7.16 8.71 -1.53
N CYS A 219 5.84 8.87 -1.70
CA CYS A 219 5.09 10.12 -1.78
C CYS A 219 5.65 11.06 -2.85
N ASN A 220 5.89 10.58 -4.07
CA ASN A 220 6.55 11.33 -5.14
C ASN A 220 5.69 11.55 -6.39
N ASP A 221 4.41 11.16 -6.38
CA ASP A 221 3.48 11.24 -7.50
C ASP A 221 3.78 10.25 -8.66
N PHE A 222 4.70 9.32 -8.44
CA PHE A 222 5.01 8.19 -9.32
C PHE A 222 4.69 6.88 -8.60
N ILE A 223 4.48 5.82 -9.38
CA ILE A 223 4.36 4.46 -8.89
C ILE A 223 5.51 3.67 -9.49
N SER A 224 6.38 3.11 -8.65
CA SER A 224 7.40 2.18 -9.10
C SER A 224 6.88 0.74 -9.18
N VAL A 225 7.57 -0.09 -9.94
CA VAL A 225 7.31 -1.54 -10.02
C VAL A 225 7.43 -2.21 -8.64
N PHE A 226 8.29 -1.66 -7.77
CA PHE A 226 8.45 -2.11 -6.39
C PHE A 226 7.24 -1.73 -5.52
N GLU A 227 6.79 -0.47 -5.56
CA GLU A 227 5.60 -0.02 -4.83
C GLU A 227 4.35 -0.82 -5.26
N PHE A 228 4.24 -1.10 -6.56
CA PHE A 228 3.18 -1.94 -7.10
C PHE A 228 3.25 -3.40 -6.60
N ASP A 229 4.43 -4.02 -6.56
CA ASP A 229 4.60 -5.36 -5.96
C ASP A 229 4.19 -5.38 -4.49
N ILE A 230 4.62 -4.39 -3.71
CA ILE A 230 4.23 -4.27 -2.29
C ILE A 230 2.71 -4.14 -2.16
N PHE A 231 2.08 -3.25 -2.94
CA PHE A 231 0.64 -3.06 -2.90
C PHE A 231 -0.12 -4.35 -3.23
N THR A 232 0.18 -5.00 -4.34
CA THR A 232 -0.52 -6.21 -4.78
C THR A 232 -0.31 -7.41 -3.85
N ARG A 233 0.78 -7.43 -3.09
CA ARG A 233 1.01 -8.40 -2.01
C ARG A 233 0.28 -8.09 -0.72
N LEU A 234 0.01 -6.82 -0.42
CA LEU A 234 -0.70 -6.43 0.80
C LEU A 234 -2.22 -6.53 0.64
N PHE A 235 -2.73 -6.16 -0.53
CA PHE A 235 -4.17 -6.11 -0.83
C PHE A 235 -4.62 -7.31 -1.66
N GLN A 236 -4.05 -8.49 -1.36
CA GLN A 236 -4.60 -9.74 -1.86
C GLN A 236 -5.95 -9.99 -1.18
N ASP A 237 -6.84 -10.66 -1.90
CA ASP A 237 -8.08 -11.21 -1.37
C ASP A 237 -7.79 -12.23 -0.27
N VAL A 238 -7.74 -11.77 0.98
CA VAL A 238 -7.64 -12.64 2.16
C VAL A 238 -9.05 -12.85 2.71
N PHE A 239 -9.57 -14.06 2.48
CA PHE A 239 -10.81 -14.51 3.07
C PHE A 239 -10.51 -15.44 4.26
N ASN A 240 -11.25 -15.26 5.36
CA ASN A 240 -11.22 -16.17 6.49
C ASN A 240 -12.40 -17.13 6.35
N MET A 241 -12.16 -18.43 6.39
CA MET A 241 -13.23 -19.44 6.40
C MET A 241 -13.32 -20.10 7.78
N VAL A 242 -14.51 -20.59 8.12
CA VAL A 242 -14.71 -21.52 9.23
C VAL A 242 -14.56 -22.92 8.65
N VAL A 243 -13.58 -23.69 9.12
CA VAL A 243 -13.39 -25.09 8.68
C VAL A 243 -14.29 -25.99 9.50
N GLU A 244 -15.23 -26.65 8.84
CA GLU A 244 -16.16 -27.59 9.46
C GLU A 244 -15.61 -29.01 9.37
N VAL A 245 -15.21 -29.46 8.18
CA VAL A 245 -14.61 -30.77 7.95
C VAL A 245 -13.15 -30.61 7.53
N PRO A 246 -12.19 -30.83 8.45
CA PRO A 246 -10.78 -30.78 8.11
C PRO A 246 -10.39 -31.85 7.10
N ARG A 247 -9.40 -31.52 6.28
CA ARG A 247 -8.80 -32.44 5.31
C ARG A 247 -8.44 -33.79 5.95
N TRP A 248 -8.75 -34.87 5.24
CA TRP A 248 -8.53 -36.27 5.65
C TRP A 248 -9.39 -36.78 6.82
N THR A 249 -10.34 -35.97 7.28
CA THR A 249 -11.36 -36.39 8.25
C THR A 249 -12.66 -36.66 7.50
N ASN A 250 -13.50 -37.55 8.07
CA ASN A 250 -14.74 -37.97 7.41
C ASN A 250 -16.00 -37.75 8.26
N ALA A 251 -15.88 -37.25 9.50
CA ALA A 251 -17.05 -36.85 10.27
C ALA A 251 -17.68 -35.62 9.61
N LYS A 252 -18.96 -35.69 9.25
CA LYS A 252 -19.64 -34.54 8.65
C LYS A 252 -20.04 -33.57 9.75
N MET A 253 -19.19 -32.58 10.00
CA MET A 253 -19.47 -31.49 10.93
C MET A 253 -20.10 -30.33 10.16
N GLU A 254 -21.04 -29.62 10.77
CA GLU A 254 -21.71 -28.46 10.20
C GLU A 254 -22.02 -27.42 11.29
N ILE A 255 -22.08 -26.15 10.91
CA ILE A 255 -22.57 -25.05 11.72
C ILE A 255 -24.08 -25.22 11.93
N ALA A 256 -24.53 -25.28 13.19
CA ALA A 256 -25.95 -25.32 13.52
C ALA A 256 -26.57 -23.91 13.40
N THR A 257 -27.05 -23.54 12.22
CA THR A 257 -27.60 -22.20 11.93
C THR A 257 -28.84 -21.83 12.75
N THR A 258 -29.59 -22.82 13.23
CA THR A 258 -30.81 -22.64 14.02
C THR A 258 -30.58 -22.58 15.55
N GLU A 259 -29.37 -22.86 16.03
CA GLU A 259 -29.06 -22.90 17.47
C GLU A 259 -28.36 -21.63 17.95
N PRO A 260 -28.59 -21.19 19.20
CA PRO A 260 -27.89 -20.05 19.76
C PRO A 260 -26.37 -20.22 19.69
N LEU A 261 -25.66 -19.18 19.26
CA LEU A 261 -24.21 -19.15 19.08
C LEU A 261 -23.66 -20.06 17.97
N ASN A 262 -24.53 -20.69 17.18
CA ASN A 262 -24.17 -21.45 15.97
C ASN A 262 -23.02 -22.45 16.17
N PRO A 263 -23.16 -23.43 17.10
CA PRO A 263 -22.10 -24.39 17.37
C PRO A 263 -21.85 -25.29 16.16
N ILE A 264 -20.59 -25.69 15.98
CA ILE A 264 -20.21 -26.72 15.00
C ILE A 264 -20.43 -28.09 15.64
N LYS A 265 -21.26 -28.93 15.03
CA LYS A 265 -21.56 -30.27 15.52
C LYS A 265 -21.72 -31.27 14.37
N GLN A 266 -21.63 -32.56 14.69
CA GLN A 266 -21.77 -33.59 13.67
C GLN A 266 -23.24 -33.68 13.19
N ASP A 267 -23.44 -33.72 11.88
CA ASP A 267 -24.75 -33.93 11.25
C ASP A 267 -25.32 -35.30 11.66
N VAL A 268 -26.60 -35.30 12.05
CA VAL A 268 -27.35 -36.49 12.46
C VAL A 268 -28.53 -36.68 11.53
N LYS A 269 -28.45 -37.70 10.68
CA LYS A 269 -29.50 -38.03 9.72
C LYS A 269 -30.21 -39.32 10.14
N LYS A 270 -31.52 -39.24 10.38
CA LYS A 270 -32.36 -40.37 10.84
C LYS A 270 -31.80 -41.06 12.10
N GLY A 271 -31.31 -40.26 13.05
CA GLY A 271 -30.76 -40.73 14.32
C GLY A 271 -29.33 -41.29 14.26
N ASN A 272 -28.69 -41.30 13.09
CA ASN A 272 -27.31 -41.79 12.93
C ASN A 272 -26.35 -40.64 12.61
N MET A 273 -25.16 -40.70 13.20
CA MET A 273 -24.07 -39.76 12.90
C MET A 273 -23.63 -39.92 11.44
N ARG A 274 -23.53 -38.81 10.71
CA ARG A 274 -23.19 -38.81 9.29
C ARG A 274 -21.68 -38.71 9.08
N TYR A 275 -21.22 -39.41 8.06
CA TYR A 275 -19.85 -39.36 7.58
C TYR A 275 -19.82 -39.08 6.08
N VAL A 276 -18.84 -38.30 5.63
CA VAL A 276 -18.58 -38.10 4.20
C VAL A 276 -17.89 -39.33 3.61
N ALA A 277 -18.09 -39.57 2.33
CA ALA A 277 -17.52 -40.73 1.65
C ALA A 277 -15.98 -40.64 1.59
N ASN A 278 -15.30 -41.77 1.74
CA ASN A 278 -13.86 -41.83 1.56
C ASN A 278 -13.52 -41.79 0.07
N VAL A 279 -12.51 -41.00 -0.29
CA VAL A 279 -11.94 -40.97 -1.64
C VAL A 279 -10.63 -41.74 -1.61
N PHE A 280 -10.65 -43.01 -2.04
CA PHE A 280 -9.46 -43.87 -2.03
C PHE A 280 -8.27 -43.21 -2.76
N PRO A 281 -7.04 -43.24 -2.20
CA PRO A 281 -6.59 -43.94 -1.00
C PRO A 281 -6.78 -43.16 0.32
N HIS A 282 -7.46 -42.02 0.30
CA HIS A 282 -7.62 -41.11 1.42
C HIS A 282 -8.93 -41.33 2.19
N LYS A 283 -8.95 -40.88 3.45
CA LYS A 283 -10.12 -40.92 4.32
C LYS A 283 -10.84 -39.58 4.24
N GLY A 284 -12.15 -39.56 3.98
CA GLY A 284 -12.93 -38.34 3.81
C GLY A 284 -12.48 -37.43 2.66
N TYR A 285 -12.70 -36.12 2.80
CA TYR A 285 -12.35 -35.14 1.78
C TYR A 285 -10.83 -34.94 1.65
N ILE A 286 -10.37 -34.70 0.42
CA ILE A 286 -8.96 -34.40 0.12
C ILE A 286 -8.63 -32.89 0.22
N TRP A 287 -9.59 -32.08 0.68
CA TRP A 287 -9.53 -30.64 0.95
C TRP A 287 -10.09 -30.32 2.34
N ASN A 288 -9.87 -29.11 2.85
CA ASN A 288 -10.67 -28.58 3.96
C ASN A 288 -12.02 -28.12 3.41
N TYR A 289 -13.10 -28.38 4.15
CA TYR A 289 -14.45 -27.95 3.81
C TYR A 289 -15.03 -27.11 4.94
N GLY A 290 -15.79 -26.08 4.59
CA GLY A 290 -16.57 -25.31 5.54
C GLY A 290 -17.20 -24.11 4.84
N ALA A 291 -17.30 -22.97 5.50
CA ALA A 291 -18.05 -21.83 4.97
C ALA A 291 -17.38 -20.46 5.20
N LEU A 292 -17.79 -19.47 4.39
CA LEU A 292 -17.44 -18.06 4.62
C LEU A 292 -18.35 -17.46 5.70
N PRO A 293 -17.80 -16.94 6.81
CA PRO A 293 -18.60 -16.29 7.83
C PRO A 293 -19.24 -15.01 7.28
N GLN A 294 -20.43 -14.67 7.81
CA GLN A 294 -21.20 -13.48 7.40
C GLN A 294 -21.63 -13.48 5.93
N THR A 295 -21.76 -14.66 5.34
CA THR A 295 -22.38 -14.86 4.02
C THR A 295 -23.65 -15.69 4.15
N TRP A 296 -24.51 -15.64 3.14
CA TRP A 296 -25.75 -16.41 3.10
C TRP A 296 -26.19 -16.64 1.66
N GLU A 297 -26.54 -17.88 1.33
CA GLU A 297 -27.08 -18.26 0.03
C GLU A 297 -28.58 -17.94 -0.04
N ASP A 298 -28.99 -17.15 -1.03
CA ASP A 298 -30.38 -16.75 -1.22
C ASP A 298 -31.17 -17.84 -1.97
N PRO A 299 -32.20 -18.47 -1.36
CA PRO A 299 -33.05 -19.46 -2.05
C PRO A 299 -33.91 -18.85 -3.16
N GLY A 300 -34.16 -17.54 -3.09
CA GLY A 300 -34.87 -16.78 -4.11
C GLY A 300 -34.04 -16.60 -5.39
N HIS A 301 -32.71 -16.61 -5.26
CA HIS A 301 -31.78 -16.45 -6.37
C HIS A 301 -31.59 -17.77 -7.11
N LEU A 302 -31.72 -17.74 -8.44
CA LEU A 302 -31.42 -18.88 -9.33
C LEU A 302 -30.11 -18.56 -10.03
N ASP A 303 -29.07 -19.34 -9.74
CA ASP A 303 -27.78 -19.16 -10.38
C ASP A 303 -27.87 -19.48 -11.89
N GLU A 304 -27.30 -18.60 -12.71
CA GLU A 304 -27.41 -18.70 -14.16
C GLU A 304 -26.62 -19.88 -14.72
N SER A 305 -25.54 -20.29 -14.06
CA SER A 305 -24.61 -21.30 -14.56
C SER A 305 -25.03 -22.73 -14.20
N THR A 306 -25.37 -22.95 -12.93
CA THR A 306 -25.72 -24.25 -12.35
C THR A 306 -27.22 -24.54 -12.45
N LYS A 307 -28.04 -23.50 -12.61
CA LYS A 307 -29.52 -23.58 -12.50
C LYS A 307 -29.98 -24.08 -11.13
N CYS A 308 -29.14 -23.95 -10.11
CA CYS A 308 -29.47 -24.26 -8.72
C CYS A 308 -29.90 -22.99 -7.97
N ARG A 309 -30.67 -23.19 -6.90
CA ARG A 309 -31.00 -22.14 -5.92
C ARG A 309 -30.11 -22.33 -4.69
N GLY A 310 -29.85 -21.23 -3.98
CA GLY A 310 -29.22 -21.30 -2.66
C GLY A 310 -30.03 -22.17 -1.71
N ASP A 311 -29.36 -22.88 -0.81
CA ASP A 311 -30.01 -23.80 0.13
C ASP A 311 -30.36 -23.16 1.48
N ASN A 312 -30.19 -21.84 1.60
CA ASN A 312 -30.43 -21.05 2.81
C ASN A 312 -29.42 -21.30 3.94
N ASP A 313 -28.16 -21.52 3.60
CA ASP A 313 -27.04 -21.61 4.55
C ASP A 313 -25.88 -20.65 4.15
N PRO A 314 -24.81 -20.52 4.95
CA PRO A 314 -23.62 -19.77 4.56
C PRO A 314 -22.95 -20.33 3.30
N ILE A 315 -22.28 -19.48 2.52
CA ILE A 315 -21.60 -19.90 1.27
C ILE A 315 -20.51 -20.93 1.59
N ASP A 316 -20.65 -22.11 1.00
CA ASP A 316 -19.69 -23.20 1.11
C ASP A 316 -18.33 -22.88 0.46
N VAL A 317 -17.25 -23.36 1.07
CA VAL A 317 -15.88 -23.23 0.56
C VAL A 317 -15.12 -24.55 0.73
N CYS A 318 -14.54 -24.99 -0.39
CA CYS A 318 -13.53 -26.03 -0.41
C CYS A 318 -12.14 -25.41 -0.58
N GLU A 319 -11.23 -25.70 0.35
CA GLU A 319 -9.83 -25.33 0.17
C GLU A 319 -8.99 -26.48 -0.39
N ILE A 320 -8.53 -26.30 -1.63
CA ILE A 320 -7.80 -27.28 -2.44
C ILE A 320 -6.27 -27.08 -2.45
N GLY A 321 -5.70 -26.30 -1.52
CA GLY A 321 -4.29 -25.99 -1.48
C GLY A 321 -3.39 -27.20 -1.13
N THR A 322 -2.14 -27.12 -1.58
CA THR A 322 -1.16 -28.21 -1.43
C THR A 322 -0.40 -28.18 -0.11
N LYS A 323 -0.41 -27.05 0.60
CA LYS A 323 0.24 -26.90 1.91
C LYS A 323 -0.82 -26.99 3.01
N VAL A 324 -0.56 -27.80 4.04
CA VAL A 324 -1.30 -27.72 5.31
C VAL A 324 -0.96 -26.37 5.93
N LEU A 325 -1.76 -25.36 5.65
CA LEU A 325 -1.54 -23.99 6.06
C LEU A 325 -2.15 -23.76 7.44
N LEU A 326 -1.33 -23.25 8.37
CA LEU A 326 -1.82 -22.27 9.35
C LEU A 326 -2.42 -21.10 8.55
N PRO A 327 -3.58 -20.56 8.98
CA PRO A 327 -4.62 -20.00 8.13
C PRO A 327 -4.10 -18.93 7.16
N LEU A 328 -4.14 -19.22 5.86
CA LEU A 328 -4.06 -18.28 4.74
C LEU A 328 -4.18 -19.07 3.42
N LEU A 329 -5.27 -18.89 2.67
CA LEU A 329 -5.61 -19.73 1.51
C LEU A 329 -5.94 -18.90 0.26
N MET A 330 -5.73 -19.54 -0.89
CA MET A 330 -5.99 -19.09 -2.27
C MET A 330 -7.26 -19.79 -2.80
N PHE A 331 -8.01 -19.13 -3.70
CA PHE A 331 -9.19 -19.67 -4.36
C PHE A 331 -8.91 -20.80 -5.37
N GLY A 332 -9.90 -21.67 -5.53
CA GLY A 332 -10.30 -22.27 -6.80
C GLY A 332 -11.83 -22.21 -6.90
N GLU A 333 -12.37 -21.80 -8.05
CA GLU A 333 -13.80 -21.83 -8.36
C GLU A 333 -14.33 -23.27 -8.44
N CYS A 334 -15.59 -23.44 -7.99
CA CYS A 334 -16.54 -24.55 -8.22
C CYS A 334 -16.05 -26.00 -8.06
N ILE A 335 -16.69 -26.74 -7.14
CA ILE A 335 -17.57 -27.89 -7.47
C ILE A 335 -18.76 -27.89 -6.53
#